data_AF-A0A8H7HFA5-F1
#
_entry.id   AF-A0A8H7HFA5-F1
#
_cell.length_a   1.000
_cell.length_b   1.000
_cell.length_c   1.000
_cell.angle_alpha   90.00
_cell.angle_beta   90.00
_cell.angle_gamma   90.00
#
_symmetry.space_group_name_H-M   'P 1'
#
loop_
_entity.id
_entity.type
_entity.pdbx_description
1 polymer ?
#
loop_
_entity_poly.entity_id
_entity_poly.type
_entity_poly.pdbx_seq_one_letter_code
_entity_poly.pdbx_strand_id
1 'polypeptide(L)'
;MNSLYTLGLRQTASINGDLEKLRSGDASPELQGQISTSLAGFNRTIDDYETMAKKEMIKAKQEKAFMRVSKFRADATELRAEFDRVKNQVANAKAKANRDDLLGDANQAGSSIPRQRFNTNNPSNTGEHSENPFAASAQPTYNLREDHALREHSFIDSTENQLDAFIAQGREVLDNLVDQRNMLKGTQRRLLDAANTLGLSRDVIGWIEKRTMTKLPPGFTHEIKHHLTHDPPYDARTQVPFVDLDNYCCGAHGLSILITTEAGNGIHRVLFDTGPEPKSITRNLAALQTPTESIERIVLSHWHRDHSGGIVAALEQIALARAKKQDGSGDSSTDSPPVVDLHPDRPIARGIAPPPTGKVICRLPEDPTHSDVLAAGGVVETHLEGHLVAGNSVWVSGEIPRVTSFETGLLGGVRWREFHSTASDETRGEWVPEEDIMDERYVAIDVLGKGLVILSACSHAGICNVIHAATTAFPERPIHAIVGGFHLAGPELQDRVGPTVDFISERLIPTPSYVLPMHCTGFNAKVALAQALGDACVPAGSGISVEFKGIDSQADERLMGARIHD
;
A
#
# COMPACT_ATOMS: atom_id res chain seq x y z
N MET A 1 5.34 29.05 6.93
CA MET A 1 5.82 30.29 6.27
C MET A 1 7.18 30.76 6.79
N ASN A 2 7.37 31.13 8.08
CA ASN A 2 8.70 31.60 8.57
C ASN A 2 9.84 30.56 8.38
N SER A 3 9.54 29.26 8.54
CA SER A 3 10.50 28.18 8.28
C SER A 3 11.01 28.16 6.84
N LEU A 4 10.09 28.22 5.86
CA LEU A 4 10.40 28.26 4.42
C LEU A 4 11.16 29.53 4.03
N TYR A 5 10.84 30.68 4.63
CA TYR A 5 11.60 31.91 4.40
C TYR A 5 13.06 31.77 4.86
N THR A 6 13.28 31.23 6.05
CA THR A 6 14.63 30.96 6.57
C THR A 6 15.37 29.93 5.73
N LEU A 7 14.67 28.90 5.22
CA LEU A 7 15.23 27.92 4.31
C LEU A 7 15.69 28.56 2.99
N GLY A 8 14.85 29.41 2.38
CA GLY A 8 15.20 30.14 1.15
C GLY A 8 16.43 31.04 1.33
N LEU A 9 16.55 31.73 2.47
CA LEU A 9 17.76 32.53 2.79
C LEU A 9 19.01 31.66 2.91
N ARG A 10 18.92 30.48 3.55
CA ARG A 10 20.07 29.56 3.66
C ARG A 10 20.47 28.99 2.30
N GLN A 11 19.50 28.61 1.47
CA GLN A 11 19.77 28.12 0.11
C GLN A 11 20.43 29.20 -0.74
N THR A 12 19.96 30.45 -0.66
CA THR A 12 20.59 31.60 -1.33
C THR A 12 22.04 31.78 -0.89
N ALA A 13 22.32 31.70 0.42
CA ALA A 13 23.69 31.82 0.95
C ALA A 13 24.59 30.65 0.52
N SER A 14 24.05 29.43 0.50
CA SER A 14 24.78 28.22 0.08
C SER A 14 25.14 28.27 -1.40
N ILE A 15 24.18 28.64 -2.26
CA ILE A 15 24.41 28.74 -3.71
C ILE A 15 25.48 29.79 -4.01
N ASN A 16 25.44 30.95 -3.34
CA ASN A 16 26.50 31.95 -3.45
C ASN A 16 27.87 31.44 -3.01
N GLY A 17 27.93 30.67 -1.91
CA GLY A 17 29.18 30.06 -1.45
C GLY A 17 29.76 29.06 -2.44
N ASP A 18 28.91 28.26 -3.08
CA ASP A 18 29.35 27.28 -4.08
C ASP A 18 29.70 27.96 -5.42
N LEU A 19 29.00 29.04 -5.80
CA LEU A 19 29.40 29.89 -6.94
C LEU A 19 30.76 30.54 -6.73
N GLU A 20 31.10 30.95 -5.51
CA GLU A 20 32.43 31.52 -5.22
C GLU A 20 33.54 30.48 -5.37
N LYS A 21 33.30 29.23 -4.97
CA LYS A 21 34.25 28.13 -5.21
C LYS A 21 34.47 27.90 -6.70
N LEU A 22 33.39 27.93 -7.50
CA LEU A 22 33.47 27.84 -8.95
C LEU A 22 34.26 29.00 -9.57
N ARG A 23 34.13 30.22 -9.01
CA ARG A 23 34.92 31.40 -9.41
C ARG A 23 36.40 31.28 -9.03
N SER A 24 36.71 30.62 -7.92
CA SER A 24 38.10 30.37 -7.48
C SER A 24 38.85 29.31 -8.29
N GLY A 25 38.19 28.68 -9.28
CA GLY A 25 38.82 27.76 -10.23
C GLY A 25 38.49 26.28 -10.02
N ASP A 26 37.65 25.93 -9.03
CA ASP A 26 37.15 24.57 -8.85
C ASP A 26 36.07 24.27 -9.90
N ALA A 27 36.51 23.76 -11.05
CA ALA A 27 35.67 23.46 -12.21
C ALA A 27 35.11 22.02 -12.22
N SER A 28 35.07 21.35 -11.08
CA SER A 28 34.66 19.95 -10.96
C SER A 28 33.21 19.72 -11.46
N PRO A 29 32.95 18.66 -12.26
CA PRO A 29 31.59 18.28 -12.65
C PRO A 29 30.65 18.08 -11.45
N GLU A 30 31.21 17.64 -10.32
CA GLU A 30 30.52 17.43 -9.06
C GLU A 30 29.97 18.75 -8.49
N LEU A 31 30.80 19.80 -8.41
CA LEU A 31 30.37 21.11 -7.92
C LEU A 31 29.34 21.76 -8.85
N GLN A 32 29.49 21.59 -10.17
CA GLN A 32 28.50 22.08 -11.14
C GLN A 32 27.15 21.35 -10.99
N GLY A 33 27.16 20.04 -10.75
CA GLY A 33 25.97 19.25 -10.47
C GLY A 33 25.29 19.66 -9.14
N GLN A 34 26.08 19.92 -8.11
CA GLN A 34 25.60 20.40 -6.81
C GLN A 34 24.90 21.76 -6.92
N ILE A 35 25.50 22.73 -7.62
CA ILE A 35 24.89 24.06 -7.83
C ILE A 35 23.58 23.95 -8.62
N SER A 36 23.57 23.14 -9.68
CA SER A 36 22.36 22.90 -10.48
C SER A 36 21.22 22.28 -9.64
N THR A 37 21.55 21.34 -8.76
CA THR A 37 20.58 20.70 -7.87
C THR A 37 20.06 21.67 -6.80
N SER A 38 20.95 22.47 -6.21
CA SER A 38 20.59 23.50 -5.23
C SER A 38 19.68 24.58 -5.82
N LEU A 39 19.92 25.01 -7.07
CA LEU A 39 19.05 25.96 -7.79
C LEU A 39 17.66 25.37 -8.05
N ALA A 40 17.56 24.09 -8.44
CA ALA A 40 16.29 23.41 -8.62
C ALA A 40 15.51 23.29 -7.28
N GLY A 41 16.21 22.93 -6.20
CA GLY A 41 15.63 22.87 -4.85
C GLY A 41 15.18 24.24 -4.32
N PHE A 42 15.90 25.30 -4.65
CA PHE A 42 15.52 26.67 -4.30
C PHE A 42 14.24 27.10 -5.01
N ASN A 43 14.09 26.83 -6.31
CA ASN A 43 12.85 27.10 -7.05
C ASN A 43 11.64 26.39 -6.45
N ARG A 44 11.77 25.11 -6.08
CA ARG A 44 10.70 24.38 -5.39
C ARG A 44 10.33 25.03 -4.06
N THR A 45 11.32 25.50 -3.31
CA THR A 45 11.11 26.21 -2.03
C THR A 45 10.37 27.55 -2.24
N ILE A 46 10.62 28.24 -3.35
CA ILE A 46 9.90 29.46 -3.74
C ILE A 46 8.43 29.16 -4.05
N ASP A 47 8.16 28.10 -4.81
CA ASP A 47 6.80 27.69 -5.19
C ASP A 47 5.98 27.23 -3.97
N ASP A 48 6.61 26.50 -3.05
CA ASP A 48 6.01 26.12 -1.77
C ASP A 48 5.70 27.36 -0.91
N TYR A 49 6.63 28.34 -0.87
CA TYR A 49 6.43 29.60 -0.15
C TYR A 49 5.30 30.44 -0.75
N GLU A 50 5.19 30.49 -2.08
CA GLU A 50 4.10 31.18 -2.78
C GLU A 50 2.74 30.53 -2.52
N THR A 51 2.68 29.19 -2.52
CA THR A 51 1.45 28.44 -2.20
C THR A 51 0.99 28.74 -0.77
N MET A 52 1.92 28.85 0.19
CA MET A 52 1.59 29.30 1.54
C MET A 52 1.16 30.77 1.60
N ALA A 53 1.77 31.64 0.79
CA ALA A 53 1.41 33.06 0.73
C ALA A 53 -0.02 33.27 0.20
N LYS A 54 -0.46 32.47 -0.79
CA LYS A 54 -1.84 32.49 -1.31
C LYS A 54 -2.88 32.10 -0.25
N LYS A 55 -2.50 31.22 0.69
CA LYS A 55 -3.37 30.72 1.78
C LYS A 55 -3.37 31.62 3.04
N GLU A 56 -2.61 32.71 3.08
CA GLU A 56 -2.55 33.63 4.23
C GLU A 56 -3.78 34.54 4.29
N MET A 57 -4.48 34.56 5.43
CA MET A 57 -5.73 35.30 5.60
C MET A 57 -5.51 36.77 5.98
N ILE A 58 -4.34 37.11 6.56
CA ILE A 58 -4.04 38.48 6.99
C ILE A 58 -3.42 39.26 5.82
N LYS A 59 -4.18 40.19 5.21
CA LYS A 59 -3.77 40.99 4.03
C LYS A 59 -2.37 41.60 4.13
N ALA A 60 -2.05 42.26 5.25
CA ALA A 60 -0.72 42.87 5.45
C ALA A 60 0.44 41.86 5.49
N LYS A 61 0.20 40.63 5.98
CA LYS A 61 1.20 39.55 5.97
C LYS A 61 1.30 38.89 4.60
N GLN A 62 0.17 38.76 3.91
CA GLN A 62 0.09 38.23 2.55
C GLN A 62 0.86 39.13 1.56
N GLU A 63 0.67 40.44 1.59
CA GLU A 63 1.42 41.40 0.76
C GLU A 63 2.94 41.30 1.02
N LYS A 64 3.34 41.24 2.29
CA LYS A 64 4.75 41.05 2.68
C LYS A 64 5.31 39.71 2.20
N ALA A 65 4.51 38.65 2.20
CA ALA A 65 4.91 37.34 1.68
C ALA A 65 5.09 37.37 0.16
N PHE A 66 4.18 38.03 -0.58
CA PHE A 66 4.32 38.19 -2.03
C PHE A 66 5.54 39.02 -2.43
N MET A 67 5.86 40.09 -1.68
CA MET A 67 7.11 40.84 -1.91
C MET A 67 8.36 39.95 -1.73
N ARG A 68 8.34 39.02 -0.76
CA ARG A 68 9.44 38.07 -0.54
C ARG A 68 9.54 37.02 -1.63
N VAL A 69 8.41 36.51 -2.13
CA VAL A 69 8.38 35.62 -3.31
C VAL A 69 9.00 36.33 -4.51
N SER A 70 8.58 37.57 -4.78
CA SER A 70 9.11 38.38 -5.88
C SER A 70 10.61 38.59 -5.76
N LYS A 71 11.11 38.86 -4.55
CA LYS A 71 12.54 38.98 -4.29
C LYS A 71 13.27 37.65 -4.57
N PHE A 72 12.81 36.54 -4.01
CA PHE A 72 13.47 35.25 -4.23
C PHE A 72 13.46 34.80 -5.70
N ARG A 73 12.42 35.14 -6.47
CA ARG A 73 12.40 34.88 -7.92
C ARG A 73 13.44 35.71 -8.67
N ALA A 74 13.63 36.97 -8.27
CA ALA A 74 14.69 37.80 -8.82
C ALA A 74 16.07 37.21 -8.48
N ASP A 75 16.29 36.87 -7.21
CA ASP A 75 17.54 36.25 -6.72
C ASP A 75 17.82 34.92 -7.45
N ALA A 76 16.82 34.06 -7.64
CA ALA A 76 16.97 32.79 -8.37
C ALA A 76 17.35 32.98 -9.84
N THR A 77 16.80 34.01 -10.48
CA THR A 77 17.12 34.36 -11.88
C THR A 77 18.54 34.89 -12.00
N GLU A 78 18.97 35.74 -11.06
CA GLU A 78 20.32 36.29 -11.01
C GLU A 78 21.37 35.20 -10.76
N LEU A 79 21.15 34.34 -9.76
CA LEU A 79 22.05 33.23 -9.43
C LEU A 79 22.21 32.25 -10.60
N ARG A 80 21.12 32.00 -11.34
CA ARG A 80 21.17 31.14 -12.52
C ARG A 80 21.97 31.78 -13.67
N ALA A 81 21.74 33.06 -13.92
CA ALA A 81 22.50 33.80 -14.92
C ALA A 81 23.99 33.87 -14.58
N GLU A 82 24.33 34.03 -13.30
CA GLU A 82 25.71 34.01 -12.82
C GLU A 82 26.36 32.63 -12.98
N PHE A 83 25.65 31.56 -12.59
CA PHE A 83 26.13 30.19 -12.78
C PHE A 83 26.47 29.89 -14.25
N ASP A 84 25.56 30.22 -15.17
CA ASP A 84 25.76 30.01 -16.60
C ASP A 84 26.94 30.84 -17.14
N ARG A 85 27.12 32.07 -16.64
CA ARG A 85 28.26 32.93 -17.02
C ARG A 85 29.59 32.34 -16.56
N VAL A 86 29.71 31.94 -15.28
CA VAL A 86 30.95 31.40 -14.72
C VAL A 86 31.27 30.05 -15.37
N LYS A 87 30.27 29.18 -15.56
CA LYS A 87 30.43 27.90 -16.26
C LYS A 87 30.97 28.08 -17.67
N ASN A 88 30.44 29.04 -18.43
CA ASN A 88 30.92 29.34 -19.79
C ASN A 88 32.34 29.94 -19.79
N GLN A 89 32.70 30.75 -18.80
CA GLN A 89 34.07 31.27 -18.66
C GLN A 89 35.09 30.15 -18.39
N VAL A 90 34.75 29.23 -17.49
CA VAL A 90 35.58 28.06 -17.17
C VAL A 90 35.72 27.14 -18.39
N ALA A 91 34.63 26.87 -19.11
CA ALA A 91 34.66 26.07 -20.34
C ALA A 91 35.54 26.73 -21.42
N ASN A 92 35.43 28.04 -21.61
CA ASN A 92 36.24 28.79 -22.57
C ASN A 92 37.73 28.85 -22.17
N ALA A 93 38.03 28.98 -20.87
CA ALA A 93 39.41 28.93 -20.37
C ALA A 93 40.05 27.55 -20.61
N LYS A 94 39.30 26.47 -20.37
CA LYS A 94 39.75 25.10 -20.65
C LYS A 94 39.91 24.83 -22.15
N ALA A 95 39.00 25.33 -22.98
CA ALA A 95 39.11 25.26 -24.43
C ALA A 95 40.30 26.05 -24.97
N LYS A 96 40.60 27.23 -24.40
CA LYS A 96 41.78 28.02 -24.73
C LYS A 96 43.07 27.32 -24.30
N ALA A 97 43.13 26.76 -23.09
CA ALA A 97 44.27 25.98 -22.62
C ALA A 97 44.54 24.78 -23.52
N ASN A 98 43.51 24.01 -23.88
CA ASN A 98 43.65 22.89 -24.83
C ASN A 98 44.10 23.36 -26.22
N ARG A 99 43.68 24.55 -26.66
CA ARG A 99 44.10 25.11 -27.95
C ARG A 99 45.54 25.61 -27.92
N ASP A 100 45.97 26.21 -26.81
CA ASP A 100 47.35 26.67 -26.61
C ASP A 100 48.31 25.47 -26.45
N ASP A 101 47.87 24.35 -25.86
CA ASP A 101 48.61 23.08 -25.82
C ASP A 101 48.73 22.44 -27.22
N LEU A 102 47.65 22.49 -28.01
CA LEU A 102 47.64 22.03 -29.40
C LEU A 102 48.48 22.91 -30.36
N LEU A 103 48.69 24.18 -30.02
CA LEU A 103 49.52 25.12 -30.78
C LEU A 103 50.97 25.17 -30.25
N GLY A 104 51.20 24.81 -28.99
CA GLY A 104 52.53 24.71 -28.37
C GLY A 104 53.36 23.55 -28.92
N ASP A 105 52.72 22.50 -29.42
CA ASP A 105 53.39 21.34 -30.03
C ASP A 105 53.81 21.58 -31.51
N ALA A 106 53.47 22.73 -32.09
CA ALA A 106 53.83 23.10 -33.46
C ALA A 106 55.25 23.68 -33.64
N ASN A 107 56.05 23.75 -32.56
CA ASN A 107 57.49 24.10 -32.63
C ASN A 107 58.44 22.90 -32.48
N GLN A 108 57.92 21.67 -32.45
CA GLN A 108 58.73 20.46 -32.59
C GLN A 108 58.13 19.48 -33.63
N ALA A 109 57.92 19.97 -34.85
CA ALA A 109 57.82 19.08 -36.02
C ALA A 109 59.20 18.93 -36.68
N GLY A 110 59.98 17.97 -36.19
CA GLY A 110 61.09 17.35 -36.91
C GLY A 110 60.64 16.03 -37.52
N SER A 111 60.29 16.07 -38.81
CA SER A 111 60.16 14.94 -39.74
C SER A 111 58.88 14.09 -39.74
N SER A 112 58.08 14.36 -40.79
CA SER A 112 57.67 13.41 -41.83
C SER A 112 56.28 12.72 -41.80
N ILE A 113 55.32 13.41 -42.46
CA ILE A 113 54.33 12.95 -43.48
C ILE A 113 53.18 11.97 -43.00
N PRO A 114 52.02 11.88 -43.69
CA PRO A 114 50.87 12.77 -43.55
C PRO A 114 49.52 12.06 -43.24
N ARG A 115 48.56 12.90 -42.86
CA ARG A 115 47.10 12.75 -42.90
C ARG A 115 46.53 11.71 -43.88
N GLN A 116 45.56 10.92 -43.41
CA GLN A 116 44.34 10.68 -44.18
C GLN A 116 43.10 10.52 -43.28
N ARG A 117 41.98 10.95 -43.85
CA ARG A 117 40.70 11.29 -43.24
C ARG A 117 39.66 10.28 -43.75
N PHE A 118 38.61 10.07 -42.96
CA PHE A 118 37.28 9.57 -43.35
C PHE A 118 37.03 8.06 -43.56
N ASN A 119 36.10 7.58 -42.71
CA ASN A 119 34.82 6.91 -43.04
C ASN A 119 34.67 5.37 -43.10
N THR A 120 33.63 4.96 -42.37
CA THR A 120 32.53 4.02 -42.67
C THR A 120 32.71 2.51 -42.66
N ASN A 121 31.79 1.92 -41.89
CA ASN A 121 30.97 0.73 -42.15
C ASN A 121 31.53 -0.68 -41.93
N ASN A 122 30.92 -1.30 -40.91
CA ASN A 122 30.18 -2.58 -40.90
C ASN A 122 30.87 -3.90 -41.30
N PRO A 123 30.40 -5.03 -40.74
CA PRO A 123 31.15 -6.26 -40.61
C PRO A 123 30.77 -7.28 -41.70
N SER A 124 31.64 -8.26 -41.94
CA SER A 124 31.23 -9.66 -42.18
C SER A 124 32.43 -10.58 -42.45
N ASN A 125 32.37 -11.73 -41.79
CA ASN A 125 32.71 -13.08 -42.26
C ASN A 125 34.15 -13.52 -42.57
N THR A 126 34.41 -14.78 -42.14
CA THR A 126 35.20 -15.85 -42.78
C THR A 126 36.66 -15.53 -43.12
N GLY A 127 37.66 -16.31 -42.76
CA GLY A 127 37.77 -17.73 -42.47
C GLY A 127 39.20 -18.13 -42.85
N GLU A 128 39.71 -19.19 -42.21
CA GLU A 128 40.86 -20.02 -42.63
C GLU A 128 42.20 -19.34 -42.90
N HIS A 129 43.23 -19.71 -42.10
CA HIS A 129 44.59 -20.03 -42.59
C HIS A 129 45.25 -20.91 -41.51
N SER A 130 45.40 -22.23 -41.72
CA SER A 130 46.45 -22.90 -42.49
C SER A 130 47.86 -22.64 -41.92
N GLU A 131 48.34 -23.63 -41.17
CA GLU A 131 49.71 -23.78 -40.71
C GLU A 131 50.70 -23.87 -41.89
N ASN A 132 51.85 -23.21 -41.76
CA ASN A 132 53.01 -23.45 -42.61
C ASN A 132 54.25 -23.68 -41.72
N PRO A 133 54.85 -24.89 -41.70
CA PRO A 133 55.83 -25.28 -40.68
C PRO A 133 57.30 -25.07 -41.08
N PHE A 134 57.62 -24.16 -42.01
CA PHE A 134 59.01 -23.82 -42.35
C PHE A 134 59.18 -22.33 -42.68
N ALA A 135 59.23 -21.50 -41.65
CA ALA A 135 59.88 -20.19 -41.69
C ALA A 135 60.59 -19.94 -40.36
N ALA A 136 61.86 -20.33 -40.29
CA ALA A 136 62.71 -20.05 -39.15
C ALA A 136 63.27 -18.62 -39.27
N SER A 137 62.76 -17.69 -38.48
CA SER A 137 63.52 -16.55 -37.98
C SER A 137 63.16 -16.33 -36.51
N ALA A 138 64.09 -16.68 -35.64
CA ALA A 138 63.97 -16.55 -34.20
C ALA A 138 63.82 -15.09 -33.77
N GLN A 139 62.72 -14.78 -33.08
CA GLN A 139 62.58 -13.65 -32.14
C GLN A 139 61.72 -14.13 -30.95
N PRO A 140 62.00 -13.68 -29.72
CA PRO A 140 61.68 -14.46 -28.52
C PRO A 140 60.21 -14.30 -28.10
N THR A 141 59.54 -15.41 -27.84
CA THR A 141 58.18 -15.52 -27.29
C THR A 141 58.05 -15.07 -25.82
N TYR A 142 58.93 -14.18 -25.36
CA TYR A 142 58.95 -13.71 -23.96
C TYR A 142 58.02 -12.50 -23.71
N ASN A 143 57.68 -11.70 -24.72
CA ASN A 143 57.01 -10.41 -24.47
C ASN A 143 55.47 -10.47 -24.42
N LEU A 144 54.81 -11.47 -25.04
CA LEU A 144 53.34 -11.52 -25.08
C LEU A 144 52.70 -11.90 -23.74
N ARG A 145 53.37 -12.75 -22.95
CA ARG A 145 52.91 -13.11 -21.60
C ARG A 145 53.20 -12.02 -20.58
N GLU A 146 54.34 -11.35 -20.67
CA GLU A 146 54.68 -10.23 -19.80
C GLU A 146 53.76 -9.03 -20.03
N ASP A 147 53.47 -8.66 -21.28
CA ASP A 147 52.53 -7.57 -21.58
C ASP A 147 51.07 -7.87 -21.20
N HIS A 148 50.68 -9.15 -21.15
CA HIS A 148 49.38 -9.55 -20.62
C HIS A 148 49.36 -9.47 -19.09
N ALA A 149 50.41 -9.99 -18.43
CA ALA A 149 50.54 -9.95 -16.98
C ALA A 149 50.62 -8.51 -16.45
N LEU A 150 51.31 -7.60 -17.14
CA LEU A 150 51.40 -6.19 -16.76
C LEU A 150 50.06 -5.46 -16.91
N ARG A 151 49.28 -5.77 -17.95
CA ARG A 151 47.92 -5.22 -18.12
C ARG A 151 46.95 -5.74 -17.08
N GLU A 152 47.03 -7.03 -16.76
CA GLU A 152 46.21 -7.66 -15.73
C GLU A 152 46.56 -7.10 -14.35
N HIS A 153 47.84 -6.92 -14.03
CA HIS A 153 48.29 -6.25 -12.81
C HIS A 153 47.81 -4.80 -12.74
N SER A 154 47.96 -4.02 -13.82
CA SER A 154 47.49 -2.63 -13.86
C SER A 154 45.97 -2.54 -13.69
N PHE A 155 45.23 -3.49 -14.26
CA PHE A 155 43.78 -3.58 -14.11
C PHE A 155 43.38 -3.93 -12.69
N ILE A 156 44.05 -4.90 -12.06
CA ILE A 156 43.84 -5.28 -10.66
C ILE A 156 44.13 -4.08 -9.73
N ASP A 157 45.27 -3.40 -9.91
CA ASP A 157 45.62 -2.22 -9.11
C ASP A 157 44.58 -1.09 -9.26
N SER A 158 44.09 -0.87 -10.48
CA SER A 158 43.05 0.15 -10.72
C SER A 158 41.72 -0.21 -10.07
N THR A 159 41.40 -1.51 -10.02
CA THR A 159 40.16 -2.02 -9.42
C THR A 159 40.25 -2.00 -7.90
N GLU A 160 41.41 -2.34 -7.32
CA GLU A 160 41.67 -2.27 -5.89
C GLU A 160 41.52 -0.83 -5.38
N ASN A 161 42.13 0.14 -6.08
CA ASN A 161 41.99 1.55 -5.75
C ASN A 161 40.53 2.05 -5.86
N GLN A 162 39.74 1.55 -6.82
CA GLN A 162 38.32 1.89 -6.93
C GLN A 162 37.47 1.26 -5.81
N LEU A 163 37.77 0.01 -5.44
CA LEU A 163 37.09 -0.66 -4.33
C LEU A 163 37.38 0.02 -2.99
N ASP A 164 38.63 0.45 -2.76
CA ASP A 164 38.99 1.22 -1.57
C ASP A 164 38.27 2.57 -1.51
N ALA A 165 38.12 3.25 -2.66
CA ALA A 165 37.32 4.47 -2.74
C ALA A 165 35.83 4.22 -2.42
N PHE A 166 35.25 3.12 -2.91
CA PHE A 166 33.87 2.74 -2.56
C PHE A 166 33.71 2.37 -1.09
N ILE A 167 34.68 1.68 -0.49
CA ILE A 167 34.66 1.36 0.94
C ILE A 167 34.77 2.62 1.78
N ALA A 168 35.64 3.56 1.40
CA ALA A 168 35.77 4.86 2.07
C ALA A 168 34.46 5.66 2.01
N GLN A 169 33.83 5.73 0.83
CA GLN A 169 32.54 6.38 0.63
C GLN A 169 31.42 5.69 1.44
N GLY A 170 31.40 4.35 1.44
CA GLY A 170 30.46 3.57 2.25
C GLY A 170 30.62 3.83 3.74
N ARG A 171 31.86 3.96 4.23
CA ARG A 171 32.16 4.29 5.63
C ARG A 171 31.69 5.69 5.99
N GLU A 172 31.91 6.68 5.13
CA GLU A 172 31.45 8.05 5.35
C GLU A 172 29.92 8.15 5.41
N VAL A 173 29.21 7.40 4.55
CA VAL A 173 27.74 7.32 4.59
C VAL A 173 27.26 6.69 5.90
N LEU A 174 27.93 5.62 6.36
CA LEU A 174 27.59 4.97 7.63
C LEU A 174 27.87 5.88 8.84
N ASP A 175 28.99 6.60 8.85
CA ASP A 175 29.34 7.54 9.92
C ASP A 175 28.31 8.69 9.98
N ASN A 176 27.90 9.22 8.81
CA ASN A 176 26.82 10.22 8.73
C ASN A 176 25.48 9.69 9.28
N LEU A 177 25.13 8.43 9.01
CA LEU A 177 23.91 7.82 9.57
C LEU A 177 24.00 7.62 11.09
N VAL A 178 25.18 7.26 11.60
CA VAL A 178 25.43 7.16 13.04
C VAL A 178 25.30 8.51 13.73
N ASP A 179 25.83 9.57 13.13
CA ASP A 179 25.73 10.93 13.66
C ASP A 179 24.30 11.46 13.64
N GLN A 180 23.54 11.21 12.57
CA GLN A 180 22.11 11.52 12.51
C GLN A 180 21.33 10.78 13.60
N ARG A 181 21.63 9.50 13.85
CA ARG A 181 21.01 8.72 14.93
C ARG A 181 21.31 9.32 16.30
N ASN A 182 22.55 9.75 16.54
CA ASN A 182 22.95 10.36 17.81
C ASN A 182 22.30 11.73 18.01
N MET A 183 22.14 12.52 16.94
CA MET A 183 21.39 13.78 16.97
C MET A 183 19.90 13.58 17.30
N LEU A 184 19.27 12.55 16.73
CA LEU A 184 17.88 12.17 17.03
C LEU A 184 17.73 11.73 18.49
N LYS A 185 18.65 10.93 19.02
CA LYS A 185 18.67 10.55 20.45
C LYS A 185 18.84 11.76 21.37
N GLY A 186 19.70 12.72 21.01
CA GLY A 186 19.87 13.97 21.76
C GLY A 186 18.61 14.83 21.76
N THR A 187 17.90 14.88 20.64
CA THR A 187 16.63 15.59 20.49
C THR A 187 15.52 14.93 21.31
N GLN A 188 15.46 13.60 21.32
CA GLN A 188 14.54 12.82 22.15
C GLN A 188 14.79 13.06 23.64
N ARG A 189 16.05 13.08 24.09
CA ARG A 189 16.41 13.36 25.49
C ARG A 189 16.00 14.76 25.94
N ARG A 190 16.22 15.78 25.10
CA ARG A 190 15.79 17.16 25.37
C ARG A 190 14.26 17.30 25.42
N LEU A 191 13.54 16.54 24.61
CA LEU A 191 12.07 16.48 24.67
C LEU A 191 11.56 15.81 25.96
N LEU A 192 12.24 14.77 26.43
CA LEU A 192 11.91 14.08 27.68
C LEU A 192 12.20 14.96 28.91
N ASP A 193 13.32 15.69 28.91
CA ASP A 193 13.67 16.62 29.99
C ASP A 193 12.70 17.82 30.06
N ALA A 194 12.25 18.32 28.91
CA ALA A 194 11.21 19.34 28.83
C ALA A 194 9.84 18.84 29.33
N ALA A 195 9.51 17.56 29.09
CA ALA A 195 8.27 16.96 29.56
C ALA A 195 8.27 16.70 31.08
N ASN A 196 9.40 16.28 31.66
CA ASN A 196 9.55 16.09 33.11
C ASN A 196 9.45 17.40 33.90
N THR A 197 9.86 18.52 33.29
CA THR A 197 9.78 19.86 33.90
C THR A 197 8.35 20.40 33.98
N LEU A 198 7.40 19.81 33.23
CA LEU A 198 6.02 20.30 33.10
C LEU A 198 4.97 19.51 33.91
N GLY A 199 5.38 18.60 34.81
CA GLY A 199 4.50 18.07 35.87
C GLY A 199 3.27 17.27 35.41
N LEU A 200 3.48 16.27 34.56
CA LEU A 200 2.42 15.53 33.86
C LEU A 200 2.02 14.24 34.61
N SER A 201 0.85 14.22 35.26
CA SER A 201 0.25 13.00 35.84
C SER A 201 -1.10 12.58 35.23
N ARG A 202 -1.71 13.37 34.34
CA ARG A 202 -2.97 12.99 33.64
C ARG A 202 -2.88 13.02 32.12
N ASP A 203 -1.99 13.85 31.57
CA ASP A 203 -1.82 13.98 30.13
C ASP A 203 -0.98 12.86 29.49
N VAL A 204 -0.29 12.04 30.29
CA VAL A 204 0.53 10.92 29.80
C VAL A 204 -0.33 9.88 29.07
N ILE A 205 -1.56 9.63 29.53
CA ILE A 205 -2.47 8.67 28.88
C ILE A 205 -2.93 9.19 27.51
N GLY A 206 -3.29 10.48 27.42
CA GLY A 206 -3.70 11.09 26.15
C GLY A 206 -2.54 11.35 25.17
N TRP A 207 -1.30 11.42 25.65
CA TRP A 207 -0.12 11.60 24.81
C TRP A 207 0.44 10.29 24.25
N ILE A 208 0.26 9.16 24.96
CA ILE A 208 0.55 7.83 24.42
C ILE A 208 -0.35 7.57 23.20
N GLU A 209 -1.66 7.83 23.30
CA GLU A 209 -2.58 7.72 22.15
C GLU A 209 -2.18 8.59 20.95
N LYS A 210 -1.58 9.77 21.18
CA LYS A 210 -1.18 10.71 20.12
C LYS A 210 0.16 10.40 19.44
N ARG A 211 0.99 9.51 19.99
CA ARG A 211 2.36 9.29 19.48
C ARG A 211 2.72 7.84 19.15
N THR A 212 1.92 6.85 19.53
CA THR A 212 2.27 5.43 19.29
C THR A 212 1.39 4.70 18.29
N MET A 213 0.24 5.23 17.88
CA MET A 213 -0.64 4.61 16.87
C MET A 213 -1.09 5.64 15.84
N THR A 214 -1.30 5.24 14.59
CA THR A 214 -1.90 6.07 13.54
C THR A 214 -3.16 6.75 14.08
N LYS A 215 -3.30 8.07 13.92
CA LYS A 215 -4.49 8.80 14.37
C LYS A 215 -5.72 8.25 13.63
N LEU A 216 -6.45 7.36 14.28
CA LEU A 216 -7.68 6.80 13.73
C LEU A 216 -8.75 7.90 13.60
N PRO A 217 -9.60 7.85 12.56
CA PRO A 217 -10.72 8.78 12.44
C PRO A 217 -11.74 8.64 13.59
N PRO A 218 -12.61 9.63 13.81
CA PRO A 218 -13.70 9.52 14.78
C PRO A 218 -14.56 8.28 14.51
N GLY A 219 -14.84 7.50 15.56
CA GLY A 219 -15.59 6.24 15.45
C GLY A 219 -14.71 5.00 15.25
N PHE A 220 -13.42 5.16 14.97
CA PHE A 220 -12.49 4.04 14.78
C PHE A 220 -11.70 3.80 16.06
N THR A 221 -11.61 2.53 16.46
CA THR A 221 -11.01 2.14 17.74
C THR A 221 -10.09 0.93 17.55
N HIS A 222 -8.88 1.02 18.11
CA HIS A 222 -7.96 -0.11 18.24
C HIS A 222 -8.39 -1.06 19.36
N GLU A 223 -8.03 -2.33 19.21
CA GLU A 223 -8.39 -3.42 20.15
C GLU A 223 -8.02 -3.13 21.61
N ILE A 224 -6.89 -2.46 21.87
CA ILE A 224 -6.46 -2.14 23.24
C ILE A 224 -7.51 -1.39 24.05
N LYS A 225 -8.26 -0.49 23.41
CA LYS A 225 -9.30 0.26 24.11
C LYS A 225 -10.47 -0.66 24.47
N HIS A 226 -10.76 -1.67 23.66
CA HIS A 226 -11.80 -2.66 23.97
C HIS A 226 -11.46 -3.42 25.25
N HIS A 227 -10.25 -3.99 25.34
CA HIS A 227 -9.76 -4.71 26.53
C HIS A 227 -9.69 -3.85 27.78
N LEU A 228 -9.37 -2.55 27.66
CA LEU A 228 -9.30 -1.63 28.80
C LEU A 228 -10.66 -1.08 29.26
N THR A 229 -11.72 -1.26 28.46
CA THR A 229 -13.06 -0.71 28.77
C THR A 229 -14.07 -1.76 29.21
N HIS A 230 -13.85 -3.04 28.89
CA HIS A 230 -14.76 -4.14 29.21
C HIS A 230 -14.16 -5.07 30.26
N ASP A 231 -14.33 -4.70 31.53
CA ASP A 231 -13.87 -5.44 32.71
C ASP A 231 -12.39 -5.89 32.64
N PRO A 232 -11.44 -4.94 32.57
CA PRO A 232 -10.03 -5.29 32.45
C PRO A 232 -9.53 -5.96 33.74
N PRO A 233 -8.63 -6.95 33.62
CA PRO A 233 -7.99 -7.50 34.79
C PRO A 233 -7.05 -6.45 35.40
N TYR A 234 -6.94 -6.45 36.74
CA TYR A 234 -6.11 -5.49 37.47
C TYR A 234 -4.81 -6.14 37.93
N ASP A 235 -3.70 -5.43 37.75
CA ASP A 235 -2.40 -5.91 38.25
C ASP A 235 -2.38 -5.85 39.77
N ALA A 236 -2.11 -6.98 40.42
CA ALA A 236 -2.16 -7.09 41.87
C ALA A 236 -1.16 -6.15 42.56
N ARG A 237 -0.04 -5.81 41.91
CA ARG A 237 1.02 -4.98 42.49
C ARG A 237 0.76 -3.49 42.33
N THR A 238 0.33 -3.06 41.15
CA THR A 238 0.20 -1.64 40.78
C THR A 238 -1.24 -1.14 40.84
N GLN A 239 -2.23 -2.04 40.96
CA GLN A 239 -3.66 -1.73 41.06
C GLN A 239 -4.19 -0.91 39.86
N VAL A 240 -3.52 -1.01 38.71
CA VAL A 240 -4.01 -0.45 37.45
C VAL A 240 -4.53 -1.57 36.55
N PRO A 241 -5.48 -1.27 35.64
CA PRO A 241 -5.85 -2.18 34.56
C PRO A 241 -4.60 -2.63 33.79
N PHE A 242 -4.43 -3.93 33.59
CA PHE A 242 -3.40 -4.47 32.71
C PHE A 242 -4.00 -5.05 31.44
N VAL A 243 -3.22 -4.95 30.38
CA VAL A 243 -3.58 -5.48 29.07
C VAL A 243 -3.11 -6.93 29.01
N ASP A 244 -4.03 -7.87 28.94
CA ASP A 244 -3.72 -9.29 28.75
C ASP A 244 -3.59 -9.60 27.25
N LEU A 245 -2.35 -9.61 26.77
CA LEU A 245 -2.03 -9.87 25.36
C LEU A 245 -2.39 -11.31 24.94
N ASP A 246 -2.54 -12.25 25.88
CA ASP A 246 -2.97 -13.61 25.56
C ASP A 246 -4.44 -13.67 25.13
N ASN A 247 -5.21 -12.62 25.40
CA ASN A 247 -6.62 -12.48 24.98
C ASN A 247 -6.80 -11.53 23.78
N TYR A 248 -5.73 -11.15 23.08
CA TYR A 248 -5.84 -10.34 21.87
C TYR A 248 -6.25 -11.16 20.65
N CYS A 249 -6.90 -10.50 19.70
CA CYS A 249 -7.21 -11.04 18.40
C CYS A 249 -5.95 -11.53 17.70
N CYS A 250 -6.04 -12.66 17.01
CA CYS A 250 -4.99 -13.11 16.11
C CYS A 250 -5.35 -12.82 14.65
N GLY A 251 -4.29 -12.61 13.85
CA GLY A 251 -4.40 -12.55 12.40
C GLY A 251 -4.21 -13.95 11.81
N ALA A 252 -5.04 -14.30 10.83
CA ALA A 252 -4.87 -15.46 9.97
C ALA A 252 -5.17 -15.03 8.52
N HIS A 253 -4.72 -15.79 7.53
CA HIS A 253 -5.07 -15.51 6.13
C HIS A 253 -6.55 -15.83 5.91
N GLY A 254 -7.39 -14.80 6.00
CA GLY A 254 -8.83 -14.83 5.79
C GLY A 254 -9.49 -13.56 6.30
N LEU A 255 -10.81 -13.50 6.23
CA LEU A 255 -11.59 -12.35 6.69
C LEU A 255 -12.83 -12.82 7.46
N SER A 256 -13.18 -12.07 8.51
CA SER A 256 -14.47 -12.16 9.18
C SER A 256 -14.76 -10.80 9.80
N ILE A 257 -15.97 -10.30 9.60
CA ILE A 257 -16.42 -8.99 10.10
C ILE A 257 -17.77 -9.16 10.79
N LEU A 258 -17.83 -8.83 12.08
CA LEU A 258 -19.11 -8.73 12.80
C LEU A 258 -19.75 -7.37 12.50
N ILE A 259 -20.87 -7.39 11.78
CA ILE A 259 -21.68 -6.23 11.45
C ILE A 259 -22.77 -6.10 12.50
N THR A 260 -22.83 -4.96 13.19
CA THR A 260 -23.95 -4.61 14.07
C THR A 260 -24.66 -3.40 13.48
N THR A 261 -25.96 -3.55 13.20
CA THR A 261 -26.81 -2.44 12.73
C THR A 261 -27.85 -2.12 13.79
N GLU A 262 -28.03 -0.83 14.07
CA GLU A 262 -29.09 -0.32 14.93
C GLU A 262 -29.98 0.62 14.11
N ALA A 263 -31.23 0.23 13.92
CA ALA A 263 -32.24 1.02 13.24
C ALA A 263 -33.56 0.93 14.04
N GLY A 264 -34.59 1.69 13.67
CA GLY A 264 -35.89 1.70 14.38
C GLY A 264 -36.57 0.33 14.55
N ASN A 265 -36.01 -0.72 13.95
CA ASN A 265 -36.46 -2.11 13.94
C ASN A 265 -35.75 -2.97 15.00
N GLY A 266 -34.74 -2.43 15.69
CA GLY A 266 -33.94 -3.13 16.68
C GLY A 266 -32.44 -3.15 16.36
N ILE A 267 -31.71 -3.95 17.14
CA ILE A 267 -30.28 -4.22 16.94
C ILE A 267 -30.15 -5.58 16.28
N HIS A 268 -29.51 -5.63 15.13
CA HIS A 268 -29.22 -6.87 14.39
C HIS A 268 -27.72 -7.12 14.30
N ARG A 269 -27.33 -8.40 14.32
CA ARG A 269 -25.92 -8.82 14.22
C ARG A 269 -25.72 -9.89 13.16
N VAL A 270 -24.92 -9.54 12.16
CA VAL A 270 -24.57 -10.39 11.03
C VAL A 270 -23.07 -10.61 11.01
N LEU A 271 -22.64 -11.86 10.92
CA LEU A 271 -21.24 -12.21 10.73
C LEU A 271 -20.97 -12.36 9.23
N PHE A 272 -20.23 -11.42 8.63
CA PHE A 272 -19.82 -11.48 7.23
C PHE A 272 -18.48 -12.21 7.13
N ASP A 273 -18.49 -13.38 6.49
CA ASP A 273 -17.41 -14.38 6.50
C ASP A 273 -16.97 -14.83 7.91
N THR A 274 -16.15 -15.87 7.97
CA THR A 274 -15.80 -16.57 9.22
C THR A 274 -14.32 -16.93 9.32
N GLY A 275 -13.49 -16.42 8.41
CA GLY A 275 -12.07 -16.70 8.39
C GLY A 275 -11.74 -18.15 7.98
N PRO A 276 -10.45 -18.53 8.08
CA PRO A 276 -9.94 -19.76 7.49
C PRO A 276 -10.20 -21.03 8.29
N GLU A 277 -10.32 -20.90 9.61
CA GLU A 277 -10.32 -22.06 10.48
C GLU A 277 -10.91 -21.76 11.88
N PRO A 278 -11.31 -22.80 12.63
CA PRO A 278 -11.99 -22.67 13.91
C PRO A 278 -11.26 -21.86 15.00
N LYS A 279 -9.93 -21.94 15.11
CA LYS A 279 -9.15 -21.37 16.21
C LYS A 279 -9.18 -19.85 16.19
N SER A 280 -8.98 -19.23 15.04
CA SER A 280 -8.96 -17.77 14.87
C SER A 280 -10.34 -17.17 15.11
N ILE A 281 -11.41 -17.74 14.55
CA ILE A 281 -12.77 -17.23 14.80
C ILE A 281 -13.17 -17.39 16.26
N THR A 282 -12.90 -18.55 16.88
CA THR A 282 -13.21 -18.79 18.31
C THR A 282 -12.45 -17.83 19.21
N ARG A 283 -11.14 -17.66 18.96
CA ARG A 283 -10.29 -16.73 19.71
C ARG A 283 -10.76 -15.29 19.55
N ASN A 284 -11.03 -14.85 18.33
CA ASN A 284 -11.35 -13.44 18.05
C ASN A 284 -12.75 -13.06 18.56
N LEU A 285 -13.73 -13.97 18.49
CA LEU A 285 -15.05 -13.75 19.12
C LEU A 285 -14.94 -13.56 20.63
N ALA A 286 -14.10 -14.36 21.30
CA ALA A 286 -13.82 -14.25 22.72
C ALA A 286 -13.03 -12.96 23.07
N ALA A 287 -11.98 -12.66 22.30
CA ALA A 287 -11.13 -11.48 22.47
C ALA A 287 -11.91 -10.15 22.37
N LEU A 288 -12.83 -10.08 21.40
CA LEU A 288 -13.67 -8.91 21.16
C LEU A 288 -14.89 -8.84 22.09
N GLN A 289 -15.04 -9.79 23.02
CA GLN A 289 -16.15 -9.90 23.98
C GLN A 289 -17.52 -9.57 23.36
N THR A 290 -17.72 -10.02 22.12
CA THR A 290 -18.90 -9.63 21.35
C THR A 290 -20.14 -10.36 21.87
N PRO A 291 -21.35 -9.78 21.74
CA PRO A 291 -22.63 -10.45 22.09
C PRO A 291 -22.94 -11.60 21.13
N THR A 292 -22.14 -12.66 21.20
CA THR A 292 -22.09 -13.79 20.27
C THR A 292 -23.43 -14.52 20.21
N GLU A 293 -24.15 -14.57 21.34
CA GLU A 293 -25.46 -15.19 21.41
C GLU A 293 -26.52 -14.49 20.55
N SER A 294 -26.32 -13.21 20.25
CA SER A 294 -27.25 -12.39 19.47
C SER A 294 -26.91 -12.30 17.99
N ILE A 295 -25.88 -13.03 17.54
CA ILE A 295 -25.64 -13.23 16.10
C ILE A 295 -26.80 -14.06 15.54
N GLU A 296 -27.52 -13.47 14.59
CA GLU A 296 -28.71 -14.06 13.98
C GLU A 296 -28.43 -14.64 12.59
N ARG A 297 -27.37 -14.15 11.91
CA ARG A 297 -27.03 -14.55 10.55
C ARG A 297 -25.53 -14.57 10.30
N ILE A 298 -25.09 -15.52 9.50
CA ILE A 298 -23.76 -15.58 8.87
C ILE A 298 -23.97 -15.39 7.37
N VAL A 299 -23.28 -14.44 6.74
CA VAL A 299 -23.31 -14.23 5.29
C VAL A 299 -21.94 -14.59 4.74
N LEU A 300 -21.88 -15.52 3.79
CA LEU A 300 -20.63 -15.88 3.12
C LEU A 300 -20.44 -15.07 1.84
N SER A 301 -19.34 -14.36 1.70
CA SER A 301 -19.01 -13.60 0.49
C SER A 301 -18.85 -14.51 -0.73
N HIS A 302 -18.06 -15.58 -0.61
CA HIS A 302 -17.79 -16.57 -1.66
C HIS A 302 -17.19 -17.85 -1.06
N TRP A 303 -17.18 -18.92 -1.84
CA TRP A 303 -16.61 -20.21 -1.47
C TRP A 303 -15.10 -20.24 -1.62
N HIS A 304 -14.40 -19.63 -0.67
CA HIS A 304 -13.02 -20.01 -0.40
C HIS A 304 -12.84 -20.30 1.08
N ARG A 305 -11.96 -21.27 1.36
CA ARG A 305 -11.77 -21.77 2.72
C ARG A 305 -11.39 -20.68 3.71
N ASP A 306 -10.66 -19.66 3.28
CA ASP A 306 -10.25 -18.50 4.09
C ASP A 306 -11.39 -17.55 4.48
N HIS A 307 -12.60 -17.80 3.97
CA HIS A 307 -13.83 -17.08 4.29
C HIS A 307 -14.89 -18.00 4.92
N SER A 308 -14.97 -19.25 4.46
CA SER A 308 -15.97 -20.25 4.88
C SER A 308 -15.52 -21.13 6.05
N GLY A 309 -14.22 -21.21 6.31
CA GLY A 309 -13.62 -22.26 7.13
C GLY A 309 -13.95 -22.21 8.61
N GLY A 310 -14.48 -21.08 9.09
CA GLY A 310 -14.93 -20.89 10.46
C GLY A 310 -16.43 -21.05 10.69
N ILE A 311 -17.27 -21.31 9.67
CA ILE A 311 -18.74 -21.31 9.78
C ILE A 311 -19.23 -22.25 10.88
N VAL A 312 -18.77 -23.51 10.87
CA VAL A 312 -19.16 -24.53 11.85
C VAL A 312 -18.80 -24.09 13.27
N ALA A 313 -17.57 -23.63 13.47
CA ALA A 313 -17.11 -23.16 14.78
C ALA A 313 -17.86 -21.90 15.25
N ALA A 314 -18.20 -20.98 14.35
CA ALA A 314 -19.00 -19.81 14.68
C ALA A 314 -20.40 -20.21 15.18
N LEU A 315 -21.07 -21.16 14.51
CA LEU A 315 -22.36 -21.70 14.95
C LEU A 315 -22.27 -22.38 16.32
N GLU A 316 -21.23 -23.19 16.55
CA GLU A 316 -20.97 -23.81 17.85
C GLU A 316 -20.75 -22.75 18.95
N GLN A 317 -19.99 -21.68 18.68
CA GLN A 317 -19.80 -20.58 19.64
C GLN A 317 -21.11 -19.83 19.92
N ILE A 318 -21.96 -19.61 18.91
CA ILE A 318 -23.28 -19.00 19.09
C ILE A 318 -24.16 -19.88 19.98
N ALA A 319 -24.21 -21.19 19.71
CA ALA A 319 -24.98 -22.14 20.51
C ALA A 319 -24.49 -22.19 21.96
N LEU A 320 -23.17 -22.23 22.18
CA LEU A 320 -22.56 -22.20 23.52
C LEU A 320 -22.88 -20.89 24.26
N ALA A 321 -22.84 -19.74 23.58
CA ALA A 321 -23.16 -18.44 24.18
C ALA A 321 -24.65 -18.35 24.56
N ARG A 322 -25.56 -18.85 23.71
CA ARG A 322 -27.00 -18.89 23.98
C ARG A 322 -27.35 -19.80 25.17
N ALA A 323 -26.75 -20.98 25.24
CA ALA A 323 -26.93 -21.91 26.36
C ALA A 323 -26.52 -21.27 27.70
N LYS A 324 -25.38 -20.56 27.74
CA LYS A 324 -24.93 -19.85 28.95
C LYS A 324 -25.89 -18.74 29.41
N LYS A 325 -26.62 -18.11 28.48
CA LYS A 325 -27.55 -17.00 28.79
C LYS A 325 -28.94 -17.49 29.23
N GLN A 326 -29.41 -18.61 28.67
CA GLN A 326 -30.70 -19.22 29.06
C GLN A 326 -30.71 -19.67 30.53
N ASP A 327 -29.57 -19.99 31.11
CA ASP A 327 -29.43 -20.27 32.56
C ASP A 327 -29.61 -19.01 33.46
N GLY A 328 -29.82 -17.81 32.89
CA GLY A 328 -29.90 -16.55 33.66
C GLY A 328 -31.01 -15.55 33.28
N SER A 329 -31.62 -15.60 32.08
CA SER A 329 -32.70 -14.69 31.69
C SER A 329 -33.52 -15.20 30.51
N GLY A 330 -34.86 -15.27 30.66
CA GLY A 330 -35.81 -15.76 29.64
C GLY A 330 -36.16 -14.74 28.55
N ASP A 331 -35.19 -14.33 27.74
CA ASP A 331 -35.43 -13.54 26.53
C ASP A 331 -35.65 -14.47 25.32
N SER A 332 -36.83 -14.39 24.71
CA SER A 332 -37.28 -15.25 23.60
C SER A 332 -36.71 -14.87 22.22
N SER A 333 -35.97 -13.76 22.12
CA SER A 333 -35.43 -13.27 20.84
C SER A 333 -34.26 -14.11 20.30
N THR A 334 -33.62 -14.95 21.15
CA THR A 334 -32.47 -15.80 20.78
C THR A 334 -32.83 -17.25 20.43
N ASP A 335 -34.12 -17.60 20.38
CA ASP A 335 -34.56 -18.99 20.23
C ASP A 335 -34.53 -19.51 18.78
N SER A 336 -34.49 -18.60 17.79
CA SER A 336 -34.43 -19.02 16.37
C SER A 336 -32.99 -19.40 15.97
N PRO A 337 -32.79 -20.52 15.26
CA PRO A 337 -31.46 -20.94 14.83
C PRO A 337 -30.80 -19.88 13.92
N PRO A 338 -29.48 -19.65 14.02
CA PRO A 338 -28.81 -18.71 13.14
C PRO A 338 -28.92 -19.14 11.67
N VAL A 339 -29.19 -18.19 10.78
CA VAL A 339 -29.23 -18.45 9.34
C VAL A 339 -27.82 -18.32 8.75
N VAL A 340 -27.42 -19.26 7.90
CA VAL A 340 -26.21 -19.19 7.08
C VAL A 340 -26.64 -18.93 5.64
N ASP A 341 -26.41 -17.70 5.19
CA ASP A 341 -26.77 -17.21 3.88
C ASP A 341 -25.65 -17.46 2.87
N LEU A 342 -25.93 -18.28 1.85
CA LEU A 342 -24.95 -18.84 0.94
C LEU A 342 -25.32 -18.59 -0.52
N HIS A 343 -24.31 -18.56 -1.41
CA HIS A 343 -24.56 -18.69 -2.84
C HIS A 343 -24.83 -20.17 -3.18
N PRO A 344 -25.81 -20.51 -4.04
CA PRO A 344 -26.18 -21.91 -4.31
C PRO A 344 -25.13 -22.70 -5.11
N ASP A 345 -24.27 -22.05 -5.91
CA ASP A 345 -23.18 -22.74 -6.63
C ASP A 345 -21.98 -22.98 -5.69
N ARG A 346 -22.11 -23.96 -4.79
CA ARG A 346 -21.00 -24.43 -3.96
C ARG A 346 -20.08 -25.35 -4.78
N PRO A 347 -18.78 -25.04 -4.93
CA PRO A 347 -17.83 -25.91 -5.60
C PRO A 347 -17.57 -27.18 -4.79
N ILE A 348 -17.24 -28.29 -5.47
CA ILE A 348 -16.78 -29.52 -4.81
C ILE A 348 -15.38 -29.29 -4.21
N ALA A 349 -14.49 -28.70 -4.99
CA ALA A 349 -13.17 -28.25 -4.56
C ALA A 349 -12.70 -27.11 -5.47
N ARG A 350 -11.89 -26.21 -4.89
CA ARG A 350 -11.15 -25.18 -5.61
C ARG A 350 -9.65 -25.41 -5.53
N GLY A 351 -8.91 -24.86 -6.47
CA GLY A 351 -7.46 -25.00 -6.54
C GLY A 351 -6.80 -23.79 -7.21
N ILE A 352 -5.47 -23.83 -7.23
CA ILE A 352 -4.64 -22.76 -7.78
C ILE A 352 -3.83 -23.33 -8.94
N ALA A 353 -3.87 -22.65 -10.09
CA ALA A 353 -3.17 -23.01 -11.31
C ALA A 353 -2.54 -21.75 -11.95
N PRO A 354 -1.39 -21.27 -11.42
CA PRO A 354 -0.87 -19.98 -11.80
C PRO A 354 -0.37 -19.93 -13.26
N PRO A 355 -0.55 -18.79 -13.95
CA PRO A 355 0.05 -18.56 -15.25
C PRO A 355 1.59 -18.48 -15.17
N PRO A 356 2.33 -18.74 -16.27
CA PRO A 356 1.84 -19.18 -17.58
C PRO A 356 1.62 -20.70 -17.64
N THR A 357 2.02 -21.43 -16.60
CA THR A 357 2.01 -22.90 -16.65
C THR A 357 0.60 -23.48 -16.71
N GLY A 358 -0.38 -22.82 -16.08
CA GLY A 358 -1.77 -23.30 -15.99
C GLY A 358 -1.91 -24.67 -15.31
N LYS A 359 -0.83 -25.18 -14.70
CA LYS A 359 -0.82 -26.47 -14.02
C LYS A 359 -1.37 -26.25 -12.62
N VAL A 360 -2.33 -27.08 -12.22
CA VAL A 360 -2.84 -27.10 -10.85
C VAL A 360 -1.70 -27.46 -9.89
N ILE A 361 -1.32 -26.52 -9.03
CA ILE A 361 -0.23 -26.69 -8.06
C ILE A 361 -0.74 -27.15 -6.70
N CYS A 362 -1.96 -26.80 -6.33
CA CYS A 362 -2.60 -27.23 -5.09
C CYS A 362 -4.12 -27.15 -5.16
N ARG A 363 -4.78 -27.90 -4.27
CA ARG A 363 -6.19 -27.70 -3.91
C ARG A 363 -6.28 -26.89 -2.63
N LEU A 364 -7.31 -26.04 -2.52
CA LEU A 364 -7.71 -25.45 -1.25
C LEU A 364 -8.40 -26.52 -0.37
N PRO A 365 -8.38 -26.38 0.97
CA PRO A 365 -9.13 -27.27 1.85
C PRO A 365 -10.64 -27.16 1.58
N GLU A 366 -11.39 -28.22 1.88
CA GLU A 366 -12.83 -28.28 1.61
C GLU A 366 -13.62 -27.25 2.40
N ASP A 367 -14.55 -26.57 1.74
CA ASP A 367 -15.54 -25.72 2.39
C ASP A 367 -16.59 -26.56 3.14
N PRO A 368 -17.20 -26.06 4.23
CA PRO A 368 -18.27 -26.78 4.92
C PRO A 368 -19.44 -27.10 3.98
N THR A 369 -20.04 -28.27 4.17
CA THR A 369 -21.25 -28.68 3.46
C THR A 369 -22.48 -28.08 4.12
N HIS A 370 -23.61 -28.07 3.40
CA HIS A 370 -24.91 -27.71 4.01
C HIS A 370 -25.27 -28.66 5.16
N SER A 371 -24.86 -29.93 5.09
CA SER A 371 -25.06 -30.89 6.18
C SER A 371 -24.26 -30.53 7.42
N ASP A 372 -23.03 -30.02 7.26
CA ASP A 372 -22.20 -29.57 8.39
C ASP A 372 -22.83 -28.37 9.09
N VAL A 373 -23.39 -27.43 8.32
CA VAL A 373 -24.13 -26.27 8.85
C VAL A 373 -25.35 -26.71 9.65
N LEU A 374 -26.16 -27.62 9.11
CA LEU A 374 -27.34 -28.15 9.80
C LEU A 374 -26.95 -28.92 11.07
N ALA A 375 -25.88 -29.73 11.01
CA ALA A 375 -25.37 -30.47 12.16
C ALA A 375 -24.86 -29.55 13.28
N ALA A 376 -24.34 -28.37 12.93
CA ALA A 376 -23.91 -27.35 13.87
C ALA A 376 -25.05 -26.47 14.43
N GLY A 377 -26.31 -26.74 14.04
CA GLY A 377 -27.49 -26.04 14.53
C GLY A 377 -27.86 -24.76 13.76
N GLY A 378 -27.23 -24.52 12.60
CA GLY A 378 -27.61 -23.44 11.69
C GLY A 378 -28.70 -23.86 10.71
N VAL A 379 -29.31 -22.88 10.04
CA VAL A 379 -30.22 -23.10 8.90
C VAL A 379 -29.58 -22.54 7.64
N VAL A 380 -29.65 -23.26 6.52
CA VAL A 380 -29.11 -22.80 5.24
C VAL A 380 -30.18 -22.07 4.44
N GLU A 381 -29.86 -20.85 4.01
CA GLU A 381 -30.61 -20.12 2.98
C GLU A 381 -29.68 -19.86 1.80
N THR A 382 -30.16 -20.07 0.57
CA THR A 382 -29.37 -19.82 -0.64
C THR A 382 -30.03 -18.80 -1.55
N HIS A 383 -29.27 -17.82 -2.02
CA HIS A 383 -29.78 -16.74 -2.87
C HIS A 383 -28.84 -16.47 -4.05
N LEU A 384 -29.42 -16.34 -5.25
CA LEU A 384 -28.73 -15.86 -6.46
C LEU A 384 -28.82 -14.33 -6.60
N GLU A 385 -29.99 -13.79 -6.27
CA GLU A 385 -30.31 -12.38 -6.45
C GLU A 385 -30.01 -11.57 -5.20
N GLY A 386 -29.85 -10.27 -5.40
CA GLY A 386 -29.67 -9.31 -4.31
C GLY A 386 -30.91 -9.25 -3.41
N HIS A 387 -30.69 -9.24 -2.09
CA HIS A 387 -31.76 -9.29 -1.10
C HIS A 387 -31.35 -8.60 0.20
N LEU A 388 -32.35 -8.26 1.01
CA LEU A 388 -32.17 -7.64 2.32
C LEU A 388 -32.26 -8.69 3.43
N VAL A 389 -31.38 -8.56 4.42
CA VAL A 389 -31.36 -9.37 5.64
C VAL A 389 -31.36 -8.47 6.88
N ALA A 390 -31.37 -9.07 8.07
CA ALA A 390 -31.23 -8.35 9.33
C ALA A 390 -32.25 -7.23 9.55
N GLY A 391 -33.55 -7.54 9.44
CA GLY A 391 -34.61 -6.53 9.59
C GLY A 391 -34.54 -5.42 8.53
N ASN A 392 -34.07 -5.75 7.32
CA ASN A 392 -33.85 -4.86 6.18
C ASN A 392 -32.74 -3.82 6.35
N SER A 393 -31.79 -4.06 7.27
CA SER A 393 -30.66 -3.14 7.50
C SER A 393 -29.39 -3.48 6.71
N VAL A 394 -29.26 -4.73 6.22
CA VAL A 394 -28.07 -5.19 5.48
C VAL A 394 -28.51 -5.72 4.12
N TRP A 395 -27.95 -5.16 3.05
CA TRP A 395 -28.06 -5.67 1.70
C TRP A 395 -26.98 -6.72 1.43
N VAL A 396 -27.36 -7.84 0.85
CA VAL A 396 -26.46 -8.86 0.30
C VAL A 396 -26.63 -8.84 -1.22
N SER A 397 -25.54 -8.69 -1.97
CA SER A 397 -25.60 -8.63 -3.42
C SER A 397 -25.90 -10.00 -4.04
N GLY A 398 -26.44 -9.96 -5.27
CA GLY A 398 -26.34 -11.09 -6.20
C GLY A 398 -25.03 -11.03 -6.98
N GLU A 399 -25.07 -11.47 -8.23
CA GLU A 399 -23.96 -11.44 -9.17
C GLU A 399 -23.35 -10.02 -9.33
N ILE A 400 -22.02 -9.95 -9.36
CA ILE A 400 -21.26 -8.71 -9.56
C ILE A 400 -20.84 -8.62 -11.04
N PRO A 401 -21.37 -7.67 -11.82
CA PRO A 401 -21.03 -7.53 -13.24
C PRO A 401 -19.59 -7.00 -13.44
N ARG A 402 -18.86 -7.60 -14.38
CA ARG A 402 -17.52 -7.16 -14.80
C ARG A 402 -17.63 -6.07 -15.86
N VAL A 403 -17.54 -4.81 -15.44
CA VAL A 403 -17.69 -3.64 -16.33
C VAL A 403 -16.39 -2.90 -16.59
N THR A 404 -15.35 -3.14 -15.79
CA THR A 404 -14.01 -2.58 -16.02
C THR A 404 -13.15 -3.49 -16.90
N SER A 405 -12.26 -2.89 -17.69
CA SER A 405 -11.34 -3.64 -18.56
C SER A 405 -10.13 -4.22 -17.82
N PHE A 406 -9.87 -3.78 -16.59
CA PHE A 406 -8.67 -4.12 -15.83
C PHE A 406 -8.95 -5.12 -14.70
N GLU A 407 -10.14 -5.15 -14.09
CA GLU A 407 -10.52 -6.15 -13.08
C GLU A 407 -11.39 -7.25 -13.72
N THR A 408 -10.74 -8.30 -14.23
CA THR A 408 -11.41 -9.32 -15.05
C THR A 408 -11.65 -10.66 -14.35
N GLY A 409 -11.21 -10.84 -13.11
CA GLY A 409 -11.31 -12.12 -12.38
C GLY A 409 -10.02 -12.55 -11.67
N LEU A 410 -10.08 -13.73 -11.07
CA LEU A 410 -9.01 -14.41 -10.36
C LEU A 410 -8.14 -15.23 -11.34
N LEU A 411 -6.95 -14.71 -11.67
CA LEU A 411 -6.01 -15.42 -12.54
C LEU A 411 -5.58 -16.75 -11.92
N GLY A 412 -5.75 -17.85 -12.66
CA GLY A 412 -5.36 -19.18 -12.21
C GLY A 412 -6.31 -19.83 -11.21
N GLY A 413 -7.52 -19.29 -11.02
CA GLY A 413 -8.59 -19.97 -10.30
C GLY A 413 -9.07 -21.21 -11.07
N VAL A 414 -9.17 -22.35 -10.39
CA VAL A 414 -9.72 -23.60 -10.96
C VAL A 414 -10.68 -24.27 -10.00
N ARG A 415 -11.68 -24.98 -10.53
CA ARG A 415 -12.59 -25.84 -9.76
C ARG A 415 -12.53 -27.28 -10.23
N TRP A 416 -12.77 -28.20 -9.31
CA TRP A 416 -12.99 -29.61 -9.63
C TRP A 416 -14.45 -29.81 -10.06
N ARG A 417 -14.65 -30.51 -11.18
CA ARG A 417 -15.96 -30.97 -11.65
C ARG A 417 -15.96 -32.48 -11.78
N GLU A 418 -17.08 -33.09 -11.44
CA GLU A 418 -17.30 -34.53 -11.59
C GLU A 418 -18.38 -34.80 -12.64
N PHE A 419 -18.10 -35.75 -13.51
CA PHE A 419 -19.00 -36.22 -14.56
C PHE A 419 -19.39 -37.66 -14.24
N HIS A 420 -20.70 -37.88 -14.19
CA HIS A 420 -21.29 -39.20 -13.95
C HIS A 420 -21.70 -39.80 -15.28
N SER A 421 -21.07 -40.91 -15.67
CA SER A 421 -21.48 -41.67 -16.85
C SER A 421 -22.68 -42.54 -16.51
N THR A 422 -23.83 -42.29 -17.14
CA THR A 422 -25.02 -43.14 -17.01
C THR A 422 -24.82 -44.55 -17.58
N ALA A 423 -23.72 -44.81 -18.30
CA ALA A 423 -23.45 -46.06 -18.98
C ALA A 423 -22.47 -46.98 -18.24
N SER A 424 -21.70 -46.49 -17.25
CA SER A 424 -20.61 -47.27 -16.65
C SER A 424 -20.46 -47.18 -15.13
N ASP A 425 -21.34 -46.48 -14.40
CA ASP A 425 -21.22 -46.25 -12.94
C ASP A 425 -19.86 -45.67 -12.50
N GLU A 426 -19.06 -45.18 -13.46
CA GLU A 426 -17.77 -44.54 -13.23
C GLU A 426 -17.98 -43.03 -13.06
N THR A 427 -17.52 -42.49 -11.93
CA THR A 427 -17.35 -41.05 -11.72
C THR A 427 -15.94 -40.65 -12.16
N ARG A 428 -15.83 -39.72 -13.12
CA ARG A 428 -14.57 -39.10 -13.51
C ARG A 428 -14.61 -37.62 -13.16
N GLY A 429 -13.48 -37.04 -12.77
CA GLY A 429 -13.41 -35.61 -12.52
C GLY A 429 -12.23 -34.95 -13.20
N GLU A 430 -12.36 -33.65 -13.42
CA GLU A 430 -11.33 -32.81 -14.02
C GLU A 430 -11.28 -31.43 -13.37
N TRP A 431 -10.11 -30.80 -13.45
CA TRP A 431 -9.95 -29.39 -13.10
C TRP A 431 -10.33 -28.53 -14.29
N VAL A 432 -11.26 -27.60 -14.10
CA VAL A 432 -11.66 -26.61 -15.10
C VAL A 432 -11.36 -25.20 -14.61
N PRO A 433 -11.05 -24.25 -15.51
CA PRO A 433 -10.90 -22.83 -15.14
C PRO A 433 -12.15 -22.29 -14.44
N GLU A 434 -11.94 -21.53 -13.38
CA GLU A 434 -12.95 -20.78 -12.63
C GLU A 434 -12.38 -19.42 -12.24
N GLU A 435 -12.00 -18.64 -13.24
CA GLU A 435 -11.42 -17.30 -13.02
C GLU A 435 -12.48 -16.30 -12.55
N ASP A 436 -13.76 -16.56 -12.86
CA ASP A 436 -14.83 -15.60 -12.61
C ASP A 436 -15.41 -15.65 -11.19
N ILE A 437 -15.28 -16.76 -10.46
CA ILE A 437 -15.78 -16.88 -9.07
C ILE A 437 -17.20 -16.28 -8.94
N MET A 438 -18.13 -16.78 -9.75
CA MET A 438 -19.47 -16.18 -9.94
C MET A 438 -20.36 -16.24 -8.70
N ASP A 439 -19.94 -16.99 -7.67
CA ASP A 439 -20.54 -17.05 -6.35
C ASP A 439 -20.16 -15.87 -5.43
N GLU A 440 -19.31 -14.94 -5.89
CA GLU A 440 -18.91 -13.78 -5.11
C GLU A 440 -20.02 -12.75 -4.89
N ARG A 441 -20.16 -12.33 -3.63
CA ARG A 441 -21.14 -11.37 -3.14
C ARG A 441 -20.48 -10.35 -2.19
N TYR A 442 -20.98 -9.12 -2.23
CA TYR A 442 -20.65 -8.07 -1.26
C TYR A 442 -21.86 -7.76 -0.39
N VAL A 443 -21.63 -7.06 0.71
CA VAL A 443 -22.72 -6.50 1.53
C VAL A 443 -22.66 -4.99 1.57
N ALA A 444 -23.82 -4.34 1.70
CA ALA A 444 -23.92 -2.89 1.83
C ALA A 444 -24.87 -2.51 2.98
N ILE A 445 -24.51 -1.47 3.73
CA ILE A 445 -25.35 -0.87 4.76
C ILE A 445 -25.53 0.62 4.44
N ASP A 446 -26.76 1.10 4.40
CA ASP A 446 -27.06 2.52 4.25
C ASP A 446 -27.11 3.22 5.61
N VAL A 447 -26.19 4.15 5.85
CA VAL A 447 -26.09 4.87 7.12
C VAL A 447 -26.74 6.25 6.98
N LEU A 448 -27.74 6.51 7.83
CA LEU A 448 -28.53 7.74 7.84
C LEU A 448 -27.65 9.01 7.83
N GLY A 449 -27.79 9.83 6.79
CA GLY A 449 -27.06 11.08 6.61
C GLY A 449 -25.59 10.91 6.20
N LYS A 450 -25.13 9.69 5.86
CA LYS A 450 -23.77 9.40 5.40
C LYS A 450 -23.70 8.69 4.05
N GLY A 451 -24.62 7.77 3.77
CA GLY A 451 -24.63 6.93 2.58
C GLY A 451 -24.10 5.52 2.85
N LEU A 452 -23.66 4.84 1.78
CA LEU A 452 -23.38 3.41 1.80
C LEU A 452 -22.02 3.06 2.40
N VAL A 453 -22.01 2.07 3.28
CA VAL A 453 -20.81 1.33 3.69
C VAL A 453 -20.83 0.00 2.96
N ILE A 454 -19.87 -0.20 2.06
CA ILE A 454 -19.69 -1.43 1.28
C ILE A 454 -18.66 -2.31 1.97
N LEU A 455 -18.98 -3.58 2.17
CA LEU A 455 -18.02 -4.59 2.62
C LEU A 455 -17.88 -5.66 1.54
N SER A 456 -16.65 -5.83 1.04
CA SER A 456 -16.31 -6.85 0.05
C SER A 456 -15.10 -7.65 0.53
N ALA A 457 -15.20 -8.97 0.50
CA ALA A 457 -14.22 -9.81 1.17
C ALA A 457 -12.91 -9.97 0.40
N CYS A 458 -13.01 -10.40 -0.86
CA CYS A 458 -11.87 -10.51 -1.78
C CYS A 458 -12.02 -9.58 -2.97
N SER A 459 -13.21 -9.39 -3.53
CA SER A 459 -13.41 -8.64 -4.79
C SER A 459 -12.68 -9.30 -5.97
N HIS A 460 -12.83 -10.61 -6.15
CA HIS A 460 -12.36 -11.34 -7.34
C HIS A 460 -12.95 -10.79 -8.63
N ALA A 461 -14.23 -10.40 -8.60
CA ALA A 461 -14.87 -9.69 -9.70
C ALA A 461 -14.30 -8.28 -9.90
N GLY A 462 -13.55 -7.73 -8.93
CA GLY A 462 -12.98 -6.39 -8.95
C GLY A 462 -13.68 -5.42 -8.00
N ILE A 463 -12.91 -4.63 -7.23
CA ILE A 463 -13.51 -3.68 -6.28
C ILE A 463 -14.21 -2.52 -7.01
N CYS A 464 -13.72 -2.10 -8.19
CA CYS A 464 -14.40 -1.11 -9.02
C CYS A 464 -15.72 -1.68 -9.57
N ASN A 465 -15.74 -2.96 -9.92
CA ASN A 465 -16.96 -3.65 -10.36
C ASN A 465 -17.99 -3.79 -9.22
N VAL A 466 -17.54 -4.08 -8.00
CA VAL A 466 -18.38 -4.03 -6.78
C VAL A 466 -18.97 -2.64 -6.57
N ILE A 467 -18.17 -1.58 -6.71
CA ILE A 467 -18.63 -0.19 -6.62
C ILE A 467 -19.69 0.10 -7.69
N HIS A 468 -19.47 -0.32 -8.93
CA HIS A 468 -20.46 -0.19 -10.01
C HIS A 468 -21.77 -0.91 -9.68
N ALA A 469 -21.70 -2.14 -9.17
CA ALA A 469 -22.87 -2.90 -8.75
C ALA A 469 -23.64 -2.17 -7.64
N ALA A 470 -22.95 -1.65 -6.62
CA ALA A 470 -23.55 -0.93 -5.51
C ALA A 470 -24.19 0.40 -5.95
N THR A 471 -23.51 1.16 -6.80
CA THR A 471 -24.06 2.42 -7.35
C THR A 471 -25.24 2.17 -8.29
N THR A 472 -25.30 1.01 -8.95
CA THR A 472 -26.47 0.61 -9.77
C THR A 472 -27.65 0.20 -8.89
N ALA A 473 -27.40 -0.54 -7.80
CA ALA A 473 -28.43 -0.97 -6.87
C ALA A 473 -29.00 0.21 -6.04
N PHE A 474 -28.16 1.22 -5.76
CA PHE A 474 -28.51 2.37 -4.92
C PHE A 474 -28.06 3.70 -5.58
N PRO A 475 -28.68 4.09 -6.71
CA PRO A 475 -28.22 5.24 -7.51
C PRO A 475 -28.27 6.57 -6.78
N GLU A 476 -29.20 6.73 -5.83
CA GLU A 476 -29.40 7.97 -5.07
C GLU A 476 -28.52 8.04 -3.81
N ARG A 477 -27.67 7.04 -3.54
CA ARG A 477 -26.85 6.98 -2.33
C ARG A 477 -25.36 7.12 -2.66
N PRO A 478 -24.63 8.06 -2.03
CA PRO A 478 -23.18 8.13 -2.18
C PRO A 478 -22.52 6.98 -1.43
N ILE A 479 -21.29 6.61 -1.84
CA ILE A 479 -20.47 5.65 -1.11
C ILE A 479 -19.72 6.38 0.00
N HIS A 480 -20.06 6.07 1.24
CA HIS A 480 -19.40 6.62 2.42
C HIS A 480 -18.09 5.89 2.74
N ALA A 481 -18.11 4.56 2.75
CA ALA A 481 -16.96 3.75 3.10
C ALA A 481 -16.87 2.45 2.29
N ILE A 482 -15.64 2.00 2.05
CA ILE A 482 -15.34 0.72 1.40
C ILE A 482 -14.42 -0.08 2.32
N VAL A 483 -14.81 -1.30 2.70
CA VAL A 483 -14.11 -2.13 3.68
C VAL A 483 -13.86 -3.53 3.13
N GLY A 484 -12.65 -4.05 3.31
CA GLY A 484 -12.34 -5.45 3.06
C GLY A 484 -11.23 -5.65 2.02
N GLY A 485 -11.21 -6.80 1.35
CA GLY A 485 -10.14 -7.17 0.42
C GLY A 485 -10.45 -6.80 -1.02
N PHE A 486 -9.43 -6.32 -1.75
CA PHE A 486 -9.54 -5.92 -3.16
C PHE A 486 -8.87 -6.89 -4.14
N HIS A 487 -8.28 -7.98 -3.63
CA HIS A 487 -7.56 -9.00 -4.41
C HIS A 487 -6.53 -8.40 -5.38
N LEU A 488 -5.68 -7.49 -4.90
CA LEU A 488 -4.61 -6.84 -5.68
C LEU A 488 -3.21 -7.28 -5.23
N ALA A 489 -3.13 -8.32 -4.40
CA ALA A 489 -1.86 -8.92 -4.01
C ALA A 489 -1.33 -9.82 -5.14
N GLY A 490 -0.06 -9.64 -5.49
CA GLY A 490 0.62 -10.49 -6.47
C GLY A 490 1.24 -9.69 -7.61
N PRO A 491 2.38 -10.15 -8.17
CA PRO A 491 3.05 -9.48 -9.30
C PRO A 491 2.16 -9.43 -10.55
N GLU A 492 1.34 -10.44 -10.80
CA GLU A 492 0.45 -10.56 -11.95
C GLU A 492 -0.73 -9.58 -11.93
N LEU A 493 -1.05 -8.99 -10.78
CA LEU A 493 -2.15 -8.03 -10.61
C LEU A 493 -1.68 -6.58 -10.48
N GLN A 494 -0.36 -6.32 -10.56
CA GLN A 494 0.18 -4.97 -10.35
C GLN A 494 -0.37 -3.94 -11.35
N ASP A 495 -0.62 -4.35 -12.60
CA ASP A 495 -1.18 -3.47 -13.63
C ASP A 495 -2.62 -3.02 -13.32
N ARG A 496 -3.32 -3.70 -12.40
CA ARG A 496 -4.66 -3.31 -11.93
C ARG A 496 -4.61 -2.22 -10.87
N VAL A 497 -3.51 -2.10 -10.11
CA VAL A 497 -3.42 -1.21 -8.94
C VAL A 497 -3.62 0.26 -9.32
N GLY A 498 -2.92 0.75 -10.34
CA GLY A 498 -3.05 2.14 -10.79
C GLY A 498 -4.48 2.50 -11.19
N PRO A 499 -5.08 1.79 -12.17
CA PRO A 499 -6.47 2.02 -12.57
C PRO A 499 -7.49 1.90 -11.43
N THR A 500 -7.34 0.95 -10.50
CA THR A 500 -8.22 0.82 -9.34
C THR A 500 -8.10 2.02 -8.39
N VAL A 501 -6.87 2.48 -8.12
CA VAL A 501 -6.62 3.65 -7.27
C VAL A 501 -7.23 4.90 -7.91
N ASP A 502 -6.93 5.15 -9.19
CA ASP A 502 -7.46 6.29 -9.94
C ASP A 502 -8.99 6.28 -9.98
N PHE A 503 -9.60 5.10 -10.13
CA PHE A 503 -11.04 4.95 -10.10
C PHE A 503 -11.64 5.40 -8.76
N ILE A 504 -11.08 4.93 -7.64
CA ILE A 504 -11.59 5.23 -6.30
C ILE A 504 -11.32 6.69 -5.92
N SER A 505 -10.15 7.24 -6.26
CA SER A 505 -9.77 8.59 -5.84
C SER A 505 -10.31 9.71 -6.74
N GLU A 506 -10.39 9.49 -8.06
CA GLU A 506 -10.71 10.56 -9.03
C GLU A 506 -12.04 10.35 -9.76
N ARG A 507 -12.42 9.11 -10.06
CA ARG A 507 -13.60 8.83 -10.92
C ARG A 507 -14.89 8.63 -10.13
N LEU A 508 -14.81 8.05 -8.94
CA LEU A 508 -15.95 7.88 -8.04
C LEU A 508 -16.27 9.20 -7.34
N ILE A 509 -17.45 9.77 -7.62
CA ILE A 509 -17.88 11.05 -7.07
C ILE A 509 -19.21 10.90 -6.30
N PRO A 510 -19.29 11.39 -5.04
CA PRO A 510 -18.16 11.89 -4.26
C PRO A 510 -17.17 10.78 -3.91
N THR A 511 -15.89 11.14 -3.77
CA THR A 511 -14.84 10.22 -3.28
C THR A 511 -15.25 9.69 -1.89
N PRO A 512 -15.08 8.38 -1.61
CA PRO A 512 -15.43 7.81 -0.33
C PRO A 512 -14.73 8.51 0.83
N SER A 513 -15.44 8.67 1.95
CA SER A 513 -14.85 9.24 3.15
C SER A 513 -13.80 8.32 3.78
N TYR A 514 -14.01 6.99 3.65
CA TYR A 514 -13.10 6.00 4.21
C TYR A 514 -12.90 4.79 3.27
N VAL A 515 -11.67 4.33 3.15
CA VAL A 515 -11.30 3.10 2.45
C VAL A 515 -10.40 2.29 3.38
N LEU A 516 -10.82 1.08 3.72
CA LEU A 516 -10.13 0.16 4.65
C LEU A 516 -9.67 -1.08 3.88
N PRO A 517 -8.54 -1.01 3.15
CA PRO A 517 -8.01 -2.15 2.42
C PRO A 517 -7.42 -3.21 3.37
N MET A 518 -8.04 -4.38 3.40
CA MET A 518 -7.72 -5.50 4.29
C MET A 518 -7.34 -6.77 3.51
N HIS A 519 -7.06 -7.85 4.22
CA HIS A 519 -6.90 -9.21 3.68
C HIS A 519 -6.00 -9.27 2.42
N CYS A 520 -6.54 -9.71 1.28
CA CYS A 520 -5.86 -9.97 0.00
C CYS A 520 -5.53 -8.72 -0.82
N THR A 521 -5.77 -7.51 -0.30
CA THR A 521 -5.46 -6.27 -1.05
C THR A 521 -3.97 -6.14 -1.39
N GLY A 522 -3.08 -6.66 -0.53
CA GLY A 522 -1.63 -6.60 -0.75
C GLY A 522 -1.00 -5.25 -0.36
N PHE A 523 0.30 -5.29 -0.06
CA PHE A 523 1.00 -4.13 0.51
C PHE A 523 1.12 -2.96 -0.49
N ASN A 524 1.48 -3.24 -1.75
CA ASN A 524 1.66 -2.20 -2.77
C ASN A 524 0.37 -1.42 -3.03
N ALA A 525 -0.76 -2.12 -3.15
CA ALA A 525 -2.06 -1.47 -3.35
C ALA A 525 -2.47 -0.63 -2.12
N LYS A 526 -2.22 -1.12 -0.89
CA LYS A 526 -2.45 -0.34 0.33
C LYS A 526 -1.63 0.95 0.36
N VAL A 527 -0.36 0.90 -0.05
CA VAL A 527 0.50 2.09 -0.14
C VAL A 527 0.00 3.07 -1.19
N ALA A 528 -0.37 2.57 -2.38
CA ALA A 528 -0.89 3.42 -3.46
C ALA A 528 -2.21 4.10 -3.08
N LEU A 529 -3.15 3.37 -2.47
CA LEU A 529 -4.40 3.92 -1.93
C LEU A 529 -4.13 4.97 -0.84
N ALA A 530 -3.20 4.71 0.08
CA ALA A 530 -2.84 5.67 1.11
C ALA A 530 -2.20 6.95 0.54
N GLN A 531 -1.43 6.84 -0.53
CA GLN A 531 -0.85 8.00 -1.22
C GLN A 531 -1.92 8.84 -1.92
N ALA A 532 -2.90 8.21 -2.59
CA ALA A 532 -3.95 8.90 -3.32
C ALA A 532 -5.03 9.49 -2.41
N LEU A 533 -5.45 8.76 -1.37
CA LEU A 533 -6.60 9.12 -0.52
C LEU A 533 -6.20 9.81 0.79
N GLY A 534 -4.92 9.78 1.18
CA GLY A 534 -4.44 10.37 2.43
C GLY A 534 -5.16 9.79 3.65
N ASP A 535 -5.71 10.67 4.51
CA ASP A 535 -6.40 10.29 5.75
C ASP A 535 -7.69 9.46 5.53
N ALA A 536 -8.24 9.45 4.30
CA ALA A 536 -9.39 8.60 3.97
C ALA A 536 -8.99 7.12 3.83
N CYS A 537 -7.74 6.79 3.53
CA CYS A 537 -7.27 5.40 3.55
C CYS A 537 -6.85 5.01 4.98
N VAL A 538 -7.68 4.21 5.65
CA VAL A 538 -7.47 3.85 7.06
C VAL A 538 -6.83 2.48 7.17
N PRO A 539 -5.67 2.34 7.84
CA PRO A 539 -5.07 1.03 8.08
C PRO A 539 -5.95 0.21 9.04
N ALA A 540 -6.27 -1.02 8.62
CA ALA A 540 -7.14 -1.92 9.36
C ALA A 540 -6.54 -3.34 9.44
N GLY A 541 -6.82 -4.03 10.55
CA GLY A 541 -6.38 -5.40 10.85
C GLY A 541 -7.29 -6.04 11.90
N SER A 542 -6.97 -7.26 12.35
CA SER A 542 -7.74 -7.91 13.41
C SER A 542 -7.84 -7.03 14.66
N GLY A 543 -9.01 -7.02 15.29
CA GLY A 543 -9.25 -6.25 16.51
C GLY A 543 -9.70 -4.79 16.30
N ILE A 544 -9.73 -4.30 15.05
CA ILE A 544 -10.27 -2.95 14.78
C ILE A 544 -11.80 -2.92 14.92
N SER A 545 -12.32 -1.85 15.51
CA SER A 545 -13.76 -1.57 15.57
C SER A 545 -14.06 -0.21 14.94
N VAL A 546 -15.16 -0.14 14.18
CA VAL A 546 -15.57 1.06 13.43
C VAL A 546 -17.05 1.33 13.69
N GLU A 547 -17.36 2.52 14.17
CA GLU A 547 -18.71 2.96 14.49
C GLU A 547 -19.12 4.13 13.58
N PHE A 548 -20.09 3.88 12.69
CA PHE A 548 -20.71 4.92 11.87
C PHE A 548 -22.05 5.36 12.46
N LYS A 549 -22.03 6.42 13.28
CA LYS A 549 -23.26 7.05 13.78
C LYS A 549 -23.99 7.81 12.68
N GLY A 550 -25.30 7.61 12.56
CA GLY A 550 -26.16 8.43 11.70
C GLY A 550 -26.20 9.89 12.17
N ILE A 551 -26.60 10.79 11.27
CA ILE A 551 -26.66 12.24 11.55
C ILE A 551 -28.12 12.64 11.85
N ASP A 552 -28.89 12.97 10.82
CA ASP A 552 -30.30 13.35 10.88
C ASP A 552 -30.94 13.22 9.49
N SER A 553 -32.27 13.32 9.43
CA SER A 553 -33.02 13.21 8.16
C SER A 553 -32.76 14.37 7.20
N GLN A 554 -32.43 15.57 7.68
CA GLN A 554 -32.13 16.72 6.81
C GLN A 554 -30.78 16.57 6.12
N ALA A 555 -29.79 15.98 6.79
CA ALA A 555 -28.52 15.61 6.20
C ALA A 555 -28.71 14.50 5.16
N ASP A 556 -29.61 13.55 5.43
CA ASP A 556 -29.95 12.48 4.49
C ASP A 556 -30.60 13.00 3.21
N GLU A 557 -31.56 13.94 3.32
CA GLU A 557 -32.19 14.62 2.18
C GLU A 557 -31.18 15.44 1.33
N ARG A 558 -30.04 15.82 1.91
CA ARG A 558 -28.97 16.56 1.22
C ARG A 558 -27.93 15.65 0.57
N LEU A 559 -27.99 14.33 0.80
CA LEU A 559 -27.09 13.40 0.14
C LEU A 559 -27.42 13.37 -1.36
N MET A 560 -26.37 13.45 -2.16
CA MET A 560 -26.46 13.28 -3.61
C MET A 560 -25.93 11.89 -3.95
N GLY A 561 -26.62 11.20 -4.85
CA GLY A 561 -26.22 9.88 -5.33
C GLY A 561 -24.81 9.83 -5.92
N ALA A 562 -24.22 8.64 -5.88
CA ALA A 562 -22.91 8.39 -6.46
C ALA A 562 -22.94 8.46 -8.00
N ARG A 563 -21.87 8.99 -8.58
CA ARG A 563 -21.62 9.05 -10.02
C ARG A 563 -20.21 8.58 -10.32
N ILE A 564 -20.03 7.94 -11.47
CA ILE A 564 -18.73 7.46 -11.92
C ILE A 564 -18.43 8.18 -13.22
N HIS A 565 -17.30 8.90 -13.27
CA HIS A 565 -16.85 9.57 -14.48
C HIS A 565 -16.05 8.63 -15.37
N ASP A 566 -16.23 8.77 -16.68
CA ASP A 566 -15.48 8.05 -17.71
C ASP A 566 -14.05 8.57 -17.88
#